data_AF-A0A6G2DQ46-F1
#
_entry.id   AF-A0A6G2DQ46-F1
#
_cell.length_a   1.000
_cell.length_b   1.000
_cell.length_c   1.000
_cell.angle_alpha   90.00
_cell.angle_beta   90.00
_cell.angle_gamma   90.00
#
_symmetry.space_group_name_H-M   'P 1'
#
loop_
_entity.id
_entity.type
_entity.pdbx_description
1 polymer ?
#
loop_
_entity_poly.entity_id
_entity_poly.type
_entity_poly.pdbx_seq_one_letter_code
_entity_poly.pdbx_strand_id
1 'polypeptide(L)'
;PACSPLQGQIVTKGAGREIDGITIYSLLDYGYGTAAGCLGIHCGHYLTPFIVGVHELPNLPDYLKNLTPEQAEENARIEAGQR
;
A
#
# COMPACT_ATOMS: atom_id res chain seq x y z
N PRO A 1 -8.72 7.16 0.75
CA PRO A 1 -8.17 6.99 -0.62
C PRO A 1 -7.95 5.51 -0.98
N ALA A 2 -8.26 5.09 -2.22
CA ALA A 2 -8.20 3.69 -2.66
C ALA A 2 -6.80 3.04 -2.53
N CYS A 3 -5.73 3.85 -2.54
CA CYS A 3 -4.35 3.41 -2.33
C CYS A 3 -3.96 3.25 -0.85
N SER A 4 -4.78 3.70 0.10
CA SER A 4 -4.46 3.72 1.53
C SER A 4 -4.21 2.32 2.12
N PRO A 5 -5.08 1.31 1.91
CA PRO A 5 -4.85 -0.03 2.47
C PRO A 5 -3.67 -0.77 1.84
N LEU A 6 -3.12 -0.26 0.73
CA LEU A 6 -2.01 -0.88 0.00
C LEU A 6 -0.64 -0.33 0.41
N GLN A 7 -0.58 0.71 1.25
CA GLN A 7 0.69 1.28 1.69
C GLN A 7 1.53 0.25 2.45
N GLY A 8 2.79 0.09 2.05
CA GLY A 8 3.72 -0.87 2.64
C GLY A 8 3.44 -2.33 2.31
N GLN A 9 2.45 -2.62 1.46
CA GLN A 9 2.12 -3.98 1.04
C GLN A 9 2.83 -4.37 -0.26
N ILE A 10 3.11 -5.66 -0.43
CA ILE A 10 3.52 -6.19 -1.74
C ILE A 10 2.29 -6.34 -2.62
N VAL A 11 2.35 -5.78 -3.82
CA VAL A 11 1.21 -5.71 -4.74
C VAL A 11 1.56 -6.24 -6.13
N THR A 12 0.52 -6.64 -6.88
CA THR A 12 0.65 -7.05 -8.27
C THR A 12 -0.48 -6.48 -9.12
N LYS A 13 -0.21 -6.25 -10.42
CA LYS A 13 -1.23 -5.81 -11.38
C LYS A 13 -2.14 -6.95 -11.86
N GLY A 14 -1.81 -8.20 -11.53
CA GLY A 14 -2.61 -9.38 -11.85
C GLY A 14 -3.39 -9.92 -10.64
N ALA A 15 -3.75 -11.20 -10.69
CA ALA A 15 -4.41 -11.88 -9.56
C ALA A 15 -3.49 -11.97 -8.33
N GLY A 16 -4.09 -11.79 -7.15
CA GLY A 16 -3.42 -11.91 -5.87
C GLY A 16 -2.98 -13.36 -5.62
N ARG A 17 -1.93 -13.53 -4.83
CA ARG A 17 -1.33 -14.84 -4.54
C ARG A 17 -0.44 -14.77 -3.31
N GLU A 18 -0.04 -15.94 -2.82
CA GLU A 18 0.97 -16.09 -1.77
C GLU A 18 2.25 -16.69 -2.38
N ILE A 19 3.41 -16.16 -1.99
CA ILE A 19 4.73 -16.71 -2.34
C ILE A 19 5.59 -16.69 -1.07
N ASP A 20 6.13 -17.84 -0.68
CA ASP A 20 7.00 -17.99 0.51
C ASP A 20 6.40 -17.39 1.81
N GLY A 21 5.09 -17.53 1.99
CA GLY A 21 4.36 -16.97 3.14
C GLY A 21 4.12 -15.46 3.08
N ILE A 22 4.48 -14.79 1.98
CA ILE A 22 4.21 -13.37 1.74
C ILE A 22 2.93 -13.25 0.90
N THR A 23 1.94 -12.55 1.44
CA THR A 23 0.72 -12.18 0.73
C THR A 23 1.00 -11.08 -0.29
N ILE A 24 0.62 -11.32 -1.55
CA ILE A 24 0.71 -10.36 -2.65
C ILE A 24 -0.70 -9.94 -3.04
N TYR A 25 -1.04 -8.68 -2.77
CA TYR A 25 -2.36 -8.12 -3.04
C TYR A 25 -2.54 -7.78 -4.52
N SER A 26 -3.72 -8.07 -5.07
CA SER A 26 -4.11 -7.67 -6.43
C SER A 26 -4.53 -6.21 -6.42
N LEU A 27 -3.91 -5.36 -7.24
CA LEU A 27 -4.34 -3.99 -7.44
C LEU A 27 -5.74 -3.90 -8.08
N LEU A 28 -6.17 -4.95 -8.80
CA LEU A 28 -7.50 -5.01 -9.41
C LEU A 28 -8.60 -4.97 -8.34
N ASP A 29 -8.34 -5.55 -7.17
CA ASP A 29 -9.28 -5.58 -6.03
C ASP A 29 -9.48 -4.18 -5.43
N TYR A 30 -8.62 -3.23 -5.79
CA TYR A 30 -8.64 -1.82 -5.38
C TYR A 30 -8.91 -0.87 -6.55
N GLY A 31 -9.48 -1.38 -7.64
CA GLY A 31 -9.97 -0.58 -8.77
C GLY A 31 -8.88 -0.07 -9.71
N TYR A 32 -7.72 -0.72 -9.76
CA TYR A 32 -6.67 -0.40 -10.73
C TYR A 32 -7.19 -0.33 -12.17
N GLY A 33 -6.80 0.73 -12.88
CA GLY A 33 -7.29 1.01 -14.24
C GLY A 33 -8.54 1.90 -14.29
N THR A 34 -9.14 2.26 -13.15
CA THR A 34 -10.24 3.23 -13.07
C THR A 34 -9.74 4.58 -12.55
N ALA A 35 -10.40 5.68 -12.94
CA ALA A 35 -10.02 7.02 -12.49
C ALA A 35 -10.11 7.19 -10.96
N ALA A 36 -11.11 6.55 -10.32
CA ALA A 36 -11.34 6.64 -8.88
C ALA A 36 -10.59 5.57 -8.05
N GLY A 37 -10.00 4.56 -8.70
CA GLY A 37 -9.34 3.45 -8.02
C GLY A 37 -7.89 3.75 -7.61
N CYS A 38 -7.19 2.71 -7.15
CA CYS A 38 -5.78 2.84 -6.81
C CYS A 38 -4.96 3.24 -8.04
N LEU A 39 -3.97 4.11 -7.83
CA LEU A 39 -3.17 4.74 -8.90
C LEU A 39 -4.01 5.51 -9.94
N GLY A 40 -5.22 5.92 -9.57
CA GLY A 40 -6.08 6.79 -10.35
C GLY A 40 -5.71 8.28 -10.22
N ILE A 41 -6.59 9.17 -10.70
CA ILE A 41 -6.30 10.61 -10.88
C ILE A 41 -6.00 11.37 -9.57
N HIS A 42 -6.38 10.81 -8.42
CA HIS A 42 -6.18 11.41 -7.11
C HIS A 42 -5.10 10.69 -6.27
N CYS A 43 -4.33 9.76 -6.86
CA CYS A 43 -3.31 9.00 -6.15
C CYS A 43 -1.93 9.20 -6.79
N GLY A 44 -0.99 9.76 -6.01
CA GLY A 44 0.40 10.01 -6.43
C GLY A 44 1.43 9.01 -5.88
N HIS A 45 1.00 7.81 -5.48
CA HIS A 45 1.91 6.81 -4.91
C HIS A 45 2.76 6.17 -6.02
N TYR A 46 4.03 5.91 -5.69
CA TYR A 46 4.95 5.21 -6.56
C TYR A 46 5.00 3.73 -6.18
N LEU A 47 5.16 2.86 -7.20
CA LEU A 47 5.42 1.45 -6.99
C LEU A 47 6.93 1.20 -7.07
N THR A 48 7.50 0.63 -6.02
CA THR A 48 8.87 0.14 -6.03
C THR A 48 8.90 -1.29 -6.56
N PRO A 49 9.70 -1.61 -7.59
CA PRO A 49 9.88 -2.98 -8.04
C PRO A 49 10.36 -3.88 -6.88
N PHE A 50 9.75 -5.04 -6.72
CA PHE A 50 10.09 -6.01 -5.69
C PHE A 50 9.98 -7.43 -6.28
N ILE A 51 10.98 -8.26 -5.99
CA ILE A 51 11.03 -9.67 -6.39
C ILE A 51 11.14 -10.49 -5.12
N VAL A 52 10.11 -11.31 -4.86
CA VAL A 52 10.07 -12.23 -3.72
C VAL A 52 11.23 -13.21 -3.79
N GLY A 53 11.87 -13.48 -2.64
CA GLY A 53 13.03 -14.36 -2.53
C GLY A 53 14.36 -13.72 -2.94
N VAL A 54 14.33 -12.53 -3.54
CA VAL A 54 15.54 -11.76 -3.91
C VAL A 54 15.70 -10.52 -3.05
N HIS A 55 14.60 -9.81 -2.78
CA HIS A 55 14.60 -8.60 -1.97
C HIS A 55 14.10 -8.90 -0.56
N GLU A 56 14.67 -8.21 0.43
CA GLU A 56 14.21 -8.24 1.81
C GLU A 56 13.18 -7.13 2.05
N LEU A 57 12.19 -7.40 2.91
CA LEU A 57 11.27 -6.38 3.38
C LEU A 57 12.02 -5.45 4.35
N PRO A 58 11.92 -4.12 4.17
CA PRO A 58 12.57 -3.19 5.07
C PRO A 58 11.95 -3.29 6.48
N ASN A 59 12.80 -3.19 7.50
CA ASN A 59 12.33 -3.05 8.86
C ASN A 59 11.59 -1.72 9.02
N LEU A 60 10.40 -1.76 9.62
CA LEU A 60 9.70 -0.53 9.98
C LEU A 60 10.48 0.23 11.06
N PRO A 61 10.56 1.57 10.97
CA PRO A 61 11.04 2.43 12.05
C PRO A 61 10.29 2.14 13.36
N ASP A 62 10.98 2.27 14.50
CA ASP A 62 10.40 1.90 15.81
C ASP A 62 9.10 2.65 16.12
N TYR A 63 8.97 3.92 15.71
CA TYR A 63 7.77 4.72 15.93
C TYR A 63 6.55 4.26 15.12
N LEU A 64 6.72 3.42 14.09
CA LEU A 64 5.64 2.85 13.29
C LEU A 64 5.24 1.43 13.72
N LYS A 65 6.07 0.73 14.52
CA LYS A 65 5.86 -0.68 14.86
C LYS A 65 4.55 -0.96 15.61
N ASN A 66 4.03 0.02 16.34
CA ASN A 66 2.85 -0.14 17.21
C ASN A 66 1.73 0.88 16.88
N LEU A 67 1.73 1.43 15.67
CA LEU A 67 0.72 2.41 15.27
C LEU A 67 -0.64 1.71 15.13
N THR A 68 -1.67 2.19 15.83
CA THR A 68 -3.02 1.63 15.67
C THR A 68 -3.66 2.11 14.36
N PRO A 69 -4.62 1.36 13.80
CA PRO A 69 -5.38 1.80 12.63
C PRO A 69 -5.99 3.20 12.82
N GLU A 70 -6.56 3.49 13.99
CA GLU A 70 -7.18 4.79 14.30
C GLU A 70 -6.13 5.93 14.29
N GLN A 71 -4.94 5.67 14.84
CA GLN A 71 -3.85 6.64 14.80
C GLN A 71 -3.35 6.88 13.37
N ALA A 72 -3.29 5.82 12.55
CA ALA A 72 -2.91 5.93 11.15
C ALA A 72 -3.92 6.76 10.35
N GLU A 73 -5.22 6.55 10.59
CA GLU A 73 -6.31 7.32 9.98
C GLU A 73 -6.28 8.79 10.41
N GLU A 74 -6.06 9.06 11.69
CA GLU A 74 -5.93 10.42 12.21
C GLU A 74 -4.76 11.17 11.57
N ASN A 75 -3.58 10.54 11.51
CA ASN A 75 -2.41 11.12 10.85
C ASN A 75 -2.69 11.42 9.37
N ALA A 76 -3.33 10.49 8.66
CA ALA A 76 -3.72 10.69 7.27
C ALA A 76 -4.71 11.86 7.09
N ARG A 77 -5.63 12.06 8.04
CA ARG A 77 -6.57 13.18 8.04
C ARG A 77 -5.85 14.52 8.25
N ILE A 78 -4.90 14.58 9.19
CA ILE A 78 -4.10 15.78 9.46
C ILE A 78 -3.28 16.15 8.22
N GLU A 79 -2.56 15.19 7.63
CA GLU A 79 -1.75 15.40 6.43
C GLU A 79 -2.59 15.85 5.23
N ALA A 80 -3.79 15.29 5.05
CA ALA A 80 -4.71 15.69 3.99
C ALA A 80 -5.20 17.14 4.15
N GLY A 81 -5.33 17.64 5.39
CA GLY A 81 -5.69 19.04 5.66
C GLY A 81 -4.56 20.05 5.41
N GLN A 82 -3.31 19.58 5.23
CA GLN A 82 -2.14 20.42 4.95
C GLN A 82 -1.72 20.42 3.47
N ARG A 83 -2.42 19.66 2.61
CA ARG A 83 -2.19 19.58 1.16
C ARG A 83 -3.19 20.45 0.40
#